data_AF-A0A9P1EVG2-F1
#
_entry.id   AF-A0A9P1EVG2-F1
#
_cell.length_a   1.000
_cell.length_b   1.000
_cell.length_c   1.000
_cell.angle_alpha   90.00
_cell.angle_beta   90.00
_cell.angle_gamma   90.00
#
_symmetry.space_group_name_H-M   'P 1'
#
loop_
_entity.id
_entity.type
_entity.pdbx_description
1 polymer ?
#
loop_
_entity_poly.entity_id
_entity_poly.type
_entity_poly.pdbx_seq_one_letter_code
_entity_poly.pdbx_strand_id
1 'polypeptide(L)'
;MELFFELQDNEDVLHDKFSFEFDSQKTLNELRDKIASKWQIRREDQTISIKDGKELYGRGVTSLEFYGLKDGDTVIVKHANLPNWVKMTAYVEEALQAKSVDNMGRIISSVEAALPHLKLLTSADFFTSYPRFGPKLRSFKKYFSKFLGDNAENPTVVVNCEEKTRGGIQGGVIANVSSEGNVLGRFYVKVHIGLAVYPYKQNADLREIFAYKLLELIKLAPKVHFVPNVHYSMLGLYISTEEVIGFRQADEVDMSDDQMSERELIRRILVLKDLHSANYGVDVNGKLSIIDFKVGDNYGKAEKYWAGENRAERQRVARQCFESWQLEPMIIVANDSIFQQKQLFRKNGIPYKPSRDFSNYLAEIRKNIAYISNSL
;
A
#
# COMPACT_ATOMS: atom_id res chain seq x y z
N MET A 1 44.09 13.55 -37.82
CA MET A 1 42.96 14.50 -37.84
C MET A 1 42.61 14.85 -36.40
N GLU A 2 42.70 16.11 -36.03
CA GLU A 2 42.19 16.62 -34.76
C GLU A 2 40.68 16.86 -34.87
N LEU A 3 39.91 16.25 -33.98
CA LEU A 3 38.46 16.43 -33.89
C LEU A 3 38.11 17.13 -32.57
N PHE A 4 37.13 18.02 -32.62
CA PHE A 4 36.56 18.68 -31.44
C PHE A 4 35.25 17.99 -31.05
N PHE A 5 35.07 17.70 -29.77
CA PHE A 5 33.90 17.01 -29.25
C PHE A 5 33.13 17.92 -28.32
N GLU A 6 31.81 17.98 -28.49
CA GLU A 6 30.90 18.73 -27.63
C GLU A 6 29.82 17.80 -27.08
N LEU A 7 29.74 17.70 -25.75
CA LEU A 7 28.63 17.04 -25.07
C LEU A 7 27.49 18.03 -24.94
N GLN A 8 26.38 17.76 -25.63
CA GLN A 8 25.20 18.61 -25.64
C GLN A 8 23.97 17.87 -25.13
N ASP A 9 22.91 18.60 -24.77
CA ASP A 9 21.58 18.05 -24.48
C ASP A 9 20.58 18.31 -25.64
N ASN A 10 19.29 18.08 -25.38
CA ASN A 10 18.23 18.29 -26.38
C ASN A 10 17.95 19.77 -26.67
N GLU A 11 18.44 20.69 -25.83
CA GLU A 11 18.33 22.14 -26.02
C GLU A 11 19.63 22.74 -26.57
N ASP A 12 20.52 21.88 -27.07
CA ASP A 12 21.86 22.23 -27.59
C ASP A 12 22.73 22.97 -26.56
N VAL A 13 22.45 22.78 -25.26
CA VAL A 13 23.27 23.36 -24.18
C VAL A 13 24.57 22.57 -24.08
N LEU A 14 25.70 23.28 -24.14
CA LEU A 14 27.02 22.69 -23.96
C LEU A 14 27.28 22.33 -22.48
N HIS A 15 27.58 21.06 -22.23
CA HIS A 15 27.90 20.53 -20.90
C HIS A 15 29.39 20.32 -20.68
N ASP A 16 30.09 19.78 -21.67
CA ASP A 16 31.55 19.58 -21.65
C ASP A 16 32.11 19.55 -23.08
N LYS A 17 33.43 19.74 -23.22
CA LYS A 17 34.13 19.63 -24.51
C LYS A 17 35.56 19.13 -24.36
N PHE A 18 36.07 18.49 -25.40
CA PHE A 18 37.50 18.14 -25.50
C PHE A 18 37.92 18.04 -26.97
N SER A 19 39.22 18.05 -27.25
CA SER A 19 39.74 17.66 -28.57
C SER A 19 40.58 16.38 -28.46
N PHE A 20 40.65 15.64 -29.56
CA PHE A 20 41.51 14.46 -29.65
C PHE A 20 41.98 14.24 -31.09
N GLU A 21 43.24 13.85 -31.23
CA GLU A 21 43.84 13.54 -32.52
C GLU A 21 43.69 12.05 -32.85
N PHE A 22 43.07 11.77 -33.99
CA PHE A 22 42.90 10.42 -34.55
C PHE A 22 43.85 10.22 -35.73
N ASP A 23 44.44 9.02 -35.85
CA ASP A 23 45.10 8.61 -37.09
C ASP A 23 44.06 8.44 -38.23
N SER A 24 44.50 8.49 -39.49
CA SER A 24 43.60 8.42 -40.66
C SER A 24 42.93 7.06 -40.85
N GLN A 25 43.40 6.01 -40.18
CA GLN A 25 42.83 4.66 -40.22
C GLN A 25 41.85 4.41 -39.08
N LYS A 26 41.69 5.37 -38.14
CA LYS A 26 40.77 5.24 -37.03
C LYS A 26 39.34 5.06 -37.51
N THR A 27 38.63 4.24 -36.76
CA THR A 27 37.27 3.79 -37.05
C THR A 27 36.26 4.50 -36.16
N LEU A 28 34.98 4.44 -36.55
CA LEU A 28 33.90 4.97 -35.71
C LEU A 28 33.82 4.25 -34.34
N ASN A 29 34.23 2.98 -34.23
CA ASN A 29 34.30 2.29 -32.93
C ASN A 29 35.35 2.92 -31.99
N GLU A 30 36.52 3.27 -32.51
CA GLU A 30 37.58 3.90 -31.71
C GLU A 30 37.18 5.33 -31.29
N LEU A 31 36.43 6.05 -32.13
CA LEU A 31 35.82 7.33 -31.76
C LEU A 31 34.80 7.14 -30.61
N ARG A 32 33.92 6.15 -30.71
CA ARG A 32 32.96 5.81 -29.65
C ARG A 32 33.63 5.39 -28.34
N ASP A 33 34.74 4.68 -28.42
CA ASP A 33 35.56 4.32 -27.25
C ASP A 33 36.16 5.55 -26.59
N LYS A 34 36.63 6.50 -27.40
CA LYS A 34 37.16 7.74 -26.87
C LYS A 34 36.08 8.53 -26.13
N ILE A 35 34.88 8.64 -26.71
CA ILE A 35 33.71 9.25 -26.06
C ILE A 35 33.38 8.52 -24.75
N ALA A 36 33.30 7.18 -24.78
CA ALA A 36 32.98 6.37 -23.61
C ALA A 36 34.02 6.56 -22.49
N SER A 37 35.31 6.61 -22.84
CA SER A 37 36.39 6.83 -21.86
C SER A 37 36.32 8.20 -21.19
N LYS A 38 35.85 9.23 -21.92
CA LYS A 38 35.82 10.61 -21.45
C LYS A 38 34.55 10.95 -20.67
N TRP A 39 33.38 10.53 -21.15
CA TRP A 39 32.09 10.90 -20.57
C TRP A 39 31.32 9.73 -19.94
N GLN A 40 31.88 8.51 -19.96
CA GLN A 40 31.26 7.31 -19.41
C GLN A 40 29.92 6.94 -20.08
N ILE A 41 29.69 7.41 -21.31
CA ILE A 41 28.51 7.04 -22.10
C ILE A 41 28.81 5.75 -22.85
N ARG A 42 28.05 4.67 -22.60
CA ARG A 42 28.21 3.39 -23.31
C ARG A 42 28.00 3.57 -24.81
N ARG A 43 28.66 2.76 -25.66
CA ARG A 43 28.63 2.94 -27.12
C ARG A 43 27.20 2.94 -27.69
N GLU A 44 26.34 2.08 -27.16
CA GLU A 44 24.93 1.94 -27.51
C GLU A 44 24.05 3.12 -27.09
N ASP A 45 24.53 3.91 -26.12
CA ASP A 45 23.84 5.07 -25.57
C ASP A 45 24.34 6.40 -26.18
N GLN A 46 25.26 6.36 -27.14
CA GLN A 46 25.81 7.53 -27.82
C GLN A 46 25.01 7.87 -29.09
N THR A 47 24.48 9.08 -29.14
CA THR A 47 23.98 9.71 -30.36
C THR A 47 25.02 10.70 -30.84
N ILE A 48 25.57 10.51 -32.04
CA ILE A 48 26.72 11.26 -32.55
C ILE A 48 26.34 11.91 -33.87
N SER A 49 26.60 13.20 -34.01
CA SER A 49 26.43 13.93 -35.27
C SER A 49 27.60 14.87 -35.52
N ILE A 50 27.79 15.24 -36.78
CA ILE A 50 28.64 16.37 -37.15
C ILE A 50 27.80 17.65 -37.00
N LYS A 51 28.42 18.80 -36.70
CA LYS A 51 27.74 20.10 -36.48
C LYS A 51 26.70 20.48 -37.54
N ASP A 52 26.84 20.02 -38.79
CA ASP A 52 25.87 20.19 -39.87
C ASP A 52 24.61 19.30 -39.75
N GLY A 53 24.44 18.61 -38.62
CA GLY A 53 23.28 17.77 -38.32
C GLY A 53 23.33 16.35 -38.89
N LYS A 54 24.39 15.99 -39.63
CA LYS A 54 24.55 14.65 -40.18
C LYS A 54 24.91 13.65 -39.06
N GLU A 55 23.99 12.73 -38.77
CA GLU A 55 24.21 11.67 -37.79
C GLU A 55 25.22 10.64 -38.28
N LEU A 56 26.08 10.19 -37.37
CA LEU A 56 27.09 9.16 -37.58
C LEU A 56 26.60 7.81 -37.05
N TYR A 57 26.16 6.93 -37.96
CA TYR A 57 25.63 5.60 -37.63
C TYR A 57 26.29 4.49 -38.45
N GLY A 58 26.29 3.26 -37.92
CA GLY A 58 26.83 2.08 -38.60
C GLY A 58 27.64 1.12 -37.70
N ARG A 59 28.12 0.02 -38.31
CA ARG A 59 28.82 -1.10 -37.63
C ARG A 59 30.26 -0.78 -37.19
N GLY A 60 30.71 0.45 -37.39
CA GLY A 60 31.88 0.99 -36.68
C GLY A 60 33.26 0.54 -37.16
N VAL A 61 33.35 -0.23 -38.25
CA VAL A 61 34.62 -0.72 -38.82
C VAL A 61 35.18 0.16 -39.93
N THR A 62 34.38 1.07 -40.48
CA THR A 62 34.83 1.97 -41.53
C THR A 62 35.59 3.15 -40.94
N SER A 63 36.55 3.68 -41.71
CA SER A 63 37.35 4.84 -41.31
C SER A 63 36.47 6.07 -41.07
N LEU A 64 36.93 6.98 -40.20
CA LEU A 64 36.25 8.24 -39.93
C LEU A 64 36.08 9.10 -41.21
N GLU A 65 37.06 9.06 -42.10
CA GLU A 65 37.02 9.78 -43.39
C GLU A 65 35.85 9.32 -44.28
N PHE A 66 35.50 8.03 -44.26
CA PHE A 66 34.35 7.50 -45.01
C PHE A 66 33.03 8.14 -44.57
N TYR A 67 32.93 8.48 -43.29
CA TYR A 67 31.77 9.17 -42.74
C TYR A 67 31.74 10.68 -43.09
N GLY A 68 32.83 11.19 -43.67
CA GLY A 68 33.00 12.57 -44.10
C GLY A 68 33.63 13.48 -43.04
N LEU A 69 34.18 12.91 -41.95
CA LEU A 69 34.91 13.66 -40.93
C LEU A 69 36.24 14.18 -41.49
N LYS A 70 36.54 15.43 -41.19
CA LYS A 70 37.76 16.14 -41.58
C LYS A 70 38.49 16.69 -40.37
N ASP A 71 39.76 17.01 -40.57
CA ASP A 71 40.56 17.75 -39.60
C ASP A 71 39.86 19.07 -39.22
N GLY A 72 39.70 19.31 -37.92
CA GLY A 72 39.02 20.47 -37.36
C GLY A 72 37.50 20.35 -37.21
N ASP A 73 36.87 19.24 -37.62
CA ASP A 73 35.43 19.08 -37.48
C ASP A 73 34.98 19.02 -36.01
N THR A 74 33.77 19.51 -35.75
CA THR A 74 33.10 19.40 -34.45
C THR A 74 32.08 18.26 -34.46
N VAL A 75 32.30 17.30 -33.58
CA VAL A 75 31.45 16.15 -33.29
C VAL A 75 30.57 16.47 -32.10
N ILE A 76 29.26 16.49 -32.32
CA ILE A 76 28.25 16.65 -31.30
C ILE A 76 27.88 15.28 -30.75
N VAL A 77 27.91 15.14 -29.43
CA VAL A 77 27.56 13.92 -28.74
C VAL A 77 26.41 14.22 -27.78
N LYS A 78 25.38 13.39 -27.87
CA LYS A 78 24.22 13.40 -26.99
C LYS A 78 24.01 12.00 -26.44
N HIS A 79 23.43 11.91 -25.25
CA HIS A 79 23.07 10.61 -24.68
C HIS A 79 21.67 10.21 -25.13
N ALA A 80 21.53 8.97 -25.60
CA ALA A 80 20.27 8.40 -26.09
C ALA A 80 19.12 8.43 -25.07
N ASN A 81 19.41 8.59 -23.76
CA ASN A 81 18.42 8.67 -22.69
C ASN A 81 17.95 10.10 -22.37
N LEU A 82 18.39 11.14 -23.09
CA LEU A 82 17.86 12.50 -22.93
C LEU A 82 16.33 12.59 -23.02
N PRO A 83 15.62 11.86 -23.92
CA PRO A 83 14.15 11.84 -23.91
C PRO A 83 13.55 11.30 -22.59
N ASN A 84 14.22 10.36 -21.93
CA ASN A 84 13.79 9.85 -20.62
C ASN A 84 13.97 10.89 -19.53
N TRP A 85 15.03 11.71 -19.60
CA TRP A 85 15.20 12.85 -18.71
C TRP A 85 14.05 13.85 -18.83
N VAL A 86 13.70 14.25 -20.05
CA VAL A 86 12.59 15.19 -20.31
C VAL A 86 11.27 14.66 -19.74
N LYS A 87 10.92 13.40 -20.06
CA LYS A 87 9.70 12.77 -19.53
C LYS A 87 9.69 12.68 -18.02
N MET A 88 10.79 12.24 -17.41
CA MET A 88 10.91 12.18 -15.95
C MET A 88 10.67 13.55 -15.34
N THR A 89 11.33 14.59 -15.84
CA THR A 89 11.16 15.95 -15.31
C THR A 89 9.74 16.51 -15.44
N ALA A 90 9.05 16.20 -16.54
CA ALA A 90 7.65 16.60 -16.72
C ALA A 90 6.75 15.97 -15.64
N TYR A 91 6.88 14.67 -15.39
CA TYR A 91 6.14 14.00 -14.32
C TYR A 91 6.48 14.53 -12.92
N VAL A 92 7.74 14.89 -12.67
CA VAL A 92 8.14 15.53 -11.41
C VAL A 92 7.44 16.88 -11.23
N GLU A 93 7.36 17.69 -12.29
CA GLU A 93 6.68 18.97 -12.26
C GLU A 93 5.17 18.81 -12.05
N GLU A 94 4.54 17.81 -12.69
CA GLU A 94 3.15 17.44 -12.42
C GLU A 94 2.92 17.03 -10.96
N ALA A 95 3.83 16.25 -10.37
CA ALA A 95 3.76 15.84 -8.98
C ALA A 95 3.89 17.05 -8.02
N LEU A 96 4.75 18.01 -8.35
CA LEU A 96 4.91 19.26 -7.58
C LEU A 96 3.66 20.15 -7.69
N GLN A 97 3.04 20.24 -8.86
CA GLN A 97 1.77 20.94 -9.06
C GLN A 97 0.63 20.26 -8.29
N ALA A 98 0.54 18.93 -8.33
CA ALA A 98 -0.46 18.18 -7.57
C ALA A 98 -0.31 18.40 -6.06
N LYS A 99 0.93 18.53 -5.59
CA LYS A 99 1.24 18.81 -4.18
C LYS A 99 0.80 20.20 -3.73
N SER A 100 0.89 21.23 -4.58
CA SER A 100 0.47 22.59 -4.19
C SER A 100 -1.04 22.70 -3.95
N VAL A 101 -1.82 21.75 -4.45
CA VAL A 101 -3.28 21.64 -4.28
C VAL A 101 -3.71 20.43 -3.44
N ASP A 102 -2.78 19.80 -2.72
CA ASP A 102 -3.00 18.61 -1.86
C ASP A 102 -3.71 17.42 -2.55
N ASN A 103 -3.44 17.20 -3.84
CA ASN A 103 -4.03 16.10 -4.61
C ASN A 103 -3.14 14.86 -4.55
N MET A 104 -3.28 14.07 -3.48
CA MET A 104 -2.46 12.87 -3.23
C MET A 104 -2.51 11.83 -4.34
N GLY A 105 -3.66 11.58 -4.95
CA GLY A 105 -3.78 10.58 -6.03
C GLY A 105 -2.92 10.96 -7.24
N ARG A 106 -2.94 12.25 -7.63
CA ARG A 106 -2.14 12.75 -8.74
C ARG A 106 -0.64 12.83 -8.40
N ILE A 107 -0.28 13.05 -7.14
CA ILE A 107 1.13 12.96 -6.69
C ILE A 107 1.63 11.53 -6.92
N ILE A 108 0.91 10.52 -6.43
CA ILE A 108 1.31 9.11 -6.53
C ILE A 108 1.44 8.71 -7.99
N SER A 109 0.41 8.95 -8.81
CA SER A 109 0.43 8.54 -10.22
C SER A 109 1.58 9.18 -11.01
N SER A 110 1.91 10.44 -10.71
CA SER A 110 3.00 11.16 -11.39
C SER A 110 4.37 10.64 -10.95
N VAL A 111 4.56 10.34 -9.65
CA VAL A 111 5.80 9.74 -9.15
C VAL A 111 5.99 8.33 -9.75
N GLU A 112 4.94 7.52 -9.79
CA GLU A 112 4.97 6.18 -10.42
C GLU A 112 5.32 6.26 -11.91
N ALA A 113 4.77 7.24 -12.64
CA ALA A 113 5.11 7.46 -14.04
C ALA A 113 6.57 7.92 -14.25
N ALA A 114 7.15 8.65 -13.29
CA ALA A 114 8.55 9.09 -13.33
C ALA A 114 9.56 7.95 -13.09
N LEU A 115 9.17 6.92 -12.31
CA LEU A 115 10.07 5.86 -11.85
C LEU A 115 10.72 5.03 -12.98
N PRO A 116 9.99 4.53 -14.00
CA PRO A 116 10.60 3.78 -15.11
C PRO A 116 11.67 4.59 -15.85
N HIS A 117 11.44 5.89 -16.04
CA HIS A 117 12.40 6.78 -16.70
C HIS A 117 13.63 7.01 -15.83
N LEU A 118 13.45 7.22 -14.52
CA LEU A 118 14.57 7.33 -13.58
C LEU A 118 15.42 6.06 -13.54
N LYS A 119 14.79 4.88 -13.62
CA LYS A 119 15.51 3.60 -13.67
C LYS A 119 16.42 3.53 -14.89
N LEU A 120 15.91 3.89 -16.07
CA LEU A 120 16.70 3.91 -17.32
C LEU A 120 17.89 4.87 -17.22
N LEU A 121 17.66 6.09 -16.72
CA LEU A 121 18.71 7.10 -16.55
C LEU A 121 19.80 6.61 -15.58
N THR A 122 19.39 5.98 -14.48
CA THR A 122 20.32 5.47 -13.47
C THR A 122 21.12 4.28 -14.00
N SER A 123 20.47 3.34 -14.70
CA SER A 123 21.15 2.17 -15.29
C SER A 123 22.11 2.49 -16.42
N ALA A 124 22.00 3.69 -16.99
CA ALA A 124 22.85 4.16 -18.09
C ALA A 124 23.94 5.15 -17.61
N ASP A 125 24.14 5.29 -16.29
CA ASP A 125 25.09 6.23 -15.69
C ASP A 125 24.92 7.69 -16.18
N PHE A 126 23.70 8.05 -16.59
CA PHE A 126 23.37 9.32 -17.24
C PHE A 126 23.83 10.54 -16.43
N PHE A 127 23.69 10.47 -15.10
CA PHE A 127 24.03 11.58 -14.20
C PHE A 127 25.54 11.76 -14.00
N THR A 128 26.35 10.77 -14.38
CA THR A 128 27.80 10.88 -14.41
C THR A 128 28.24 11.67 -15.64
N SER A 129 27.61 11.41 -16.79
CA SER A 129 27.84 12.17 -18.03
C SER A 129 27.27 13.59 -17.97
N TYR A 130 26.14 13.78 -17.29
CA TYR A 130 25.50 15.10 -17.09
C TYR A 130 25.39 15.49 -15.60
N PRO A 131 26.50 15.85 -14.93
CA PRO A 131 26.48 16.22 -13.50
C PRO A 131 25.55 17.40 -13.18
N ARG A 132 25.32 18.30 -14.15
CA ARG A 132 24.42 19.46 -14.01
C ARG A 132 22.96 19.09 -13.76
N PHE A 133 22.53 17.89 -14.15
CA PHE A 133 21.19 17.38 -13.86
C PHE A 133 21.07 16.76 -12.46
N GLY A 134 22.20 16.45 -11.82
CA GLY A 134 22.26 15.86 -10.48
C GLY A 134 21.53 16.64 -9.37
N PRO A 135 21.62 17.98 -9.28
CA PRO A 135 20.87 18.76 -8.30
C PRO A 135 19.34 18.55 -8.38
N LYS A 136 18.76 18.56 -9.60
CA LYS A 136 17.30 18.36 -9.79
C LYS A 136 16.89 16.93 -9.40
N LEU A 137 17.72 15.92 -9.71
CA LEU A 137 17.53 14.55 -9.23
C LEU A 137 17.53 14.46 -7.69
N ARG A 138 18.51 15.07 -7.02
CA ARG A 138 18.58 15.05 -5.54
C ARG A 138 17.36 15.71 -4.92
N SER A 139 16.91 16.83 -5.48
CA SER A 139 15.67 17.49 -5.05
C SER A 139 14.47 16.56 -5.21
N PHE A 140 14.32 15.90 -6.36
CA PHE A 140 13.25 14.91 -6.59
C PHE A 140 13.26 13.81 -5.52
N LYS A 141 14.42 13.14 -5.33
CA LYS A 141 14.56 12.06 -4.34
C LYS A 141 14.23 12.55 -2.93
N LYS A 142 14.67 13.75 -2.55
CA LYS A 142 14.36 14.34 -1.25
C LYS A 142 12.86 14.65 -1.08
N TYR A 143 12.22 15.20 -2.11
CA TYR A 143 10.81 15.60 -2.03
C TYR A 143 9.85 14.42 -2.01
N PHE A 144 10.20 13.35 -2.71
CA PHE A 144 9.34 12.19 -2.88
C PHE A 144 9.89 10.92 -2.22
N SER A 145 10.87 11.04 -1.30
CA SER A 145 11.47 9.88 -0.61
C SER A 145 10.42 8.97 0.03
N LYS A 146 9.35 9.54 0.60
CA LYS A 146 8.21 8.79 1.16
C LYS A 146 7.45 7.92 0.14
N PHE A 147 7.53 8.26 -1.14
CA PHE A 147 6.85 7.58 -2.24
C PHE A 147 7.81 6.68 -3.05
N LEU A 148 9.10 6.95 -3.00
CA LEU A 148 10.12 6.24 -3.79
C LEU A 148 10.60 4.93 -3.16
N GLY A 149 10.08 4.53 -1.99
CA GLY A 149 10.37 3.22 -1.37
C GLY A 149 11.79 3.06 -0.81
N ASP A 150 12.73 3.97 -1.09
CA ASP A 150 14.10 3.98 -0.55
C ASP A 150 14.18 4.61 0.85
N ASN A 151 13.27 4.27 1.77
CA ASN A 151 13.46 4.59 3.18
C ASN A 151 13.89 3.29 3.88
N ALA A 152 15.07 3.26 4.49
CA ALA A 152 15.47 2.20 5.41
C ALA A 152 14.47 2.05 6.59
N GLU A 153 13.64 3.09 6.82
CA GLU A 153 12.54 3.12 7.77
C GLU A 153 11.19 2.58 7.22
N ASN A 154 11.08 2.31 5.91
CA ASN A 154 9.88 1.78 5.24
C ASN A 154 10.31 0.85 4.09
N PRO A 155 10.72 -0.39 4.39
CA PRO A 155 11.24 -1.28 3.38
C PRO A 155 10.16 -1.63 2.35
N THR A 156 10.57 -1.99 1.12
CA THR A 156 9.63 -2.43 0.09
C THR A 156 8.93 -3.69 0.59
N VAL A 157 7.62 -3.57 0.80
CA VAL A 157 6.77 -4.66 1.27
C VAL A 157 6.12 -5.34 0.07
N VAL A 158 6.29 -6.66 -0.02
CA VAL A 158 5.57 -7.51 -0.97
C VAL A 158 4.33 -8.05 -0.28
N VAL A 159 3.16 -7.80 -0.86
CA VAL A 159 1.88 -8.32 -0.40
C VAL A 159 1.39 -9.36 -1.40
N ASN A 160 1.36 -10.63 -0.98
CA ASN A 160 0.80 -11.72 -1.76
C ASN A 160 -0.60 -12.04 -1.22
N CYS A 161 -1.61 -12.01 -2.09
CA CYS A 161 -2.99 -12.27 -1.72
C CYS A 161 -3.43 -13.65 -2.20
N GLU A 162 -4.04 -14.41 -1.31
CA GLU A 162 -4.61 -15.74 -1.58
C GLU A 162 -6.12 -15.71 -1.27
N GLU A 163 -6.92 -16.47 -2.02
CA GLU A 163 -8.33 -16.62 -1.69
C GLU A 163 -8.51 -17.43 -0.40
N LYS A 164 -9.50 -17.05 0.42
CA LYS A 164 -9.88 -17.85 1.58
C LYS A 164 -10.51 -19.16 1.08
N THR A 165 -9.87 -20.28 1.40
CA THR A 165 -10.26 -21.61 0.91
C THR A 165 -11.58 -22.15 1.48
N ARG A 166 -12.13 -21.58 2.57
CA ARG A 166 -13.40 -22.03 3.19
C ARG A 166 -14.20 -20.91 3.90
N GLY A 167 -15.52 -20.88 3.66
CA GLY A 167 -16.56 -20.32 4.53
C GLY A 167 -16.69 -18.79 4.64
N GLY A 168 -17.94 -18.30 4.57
CA GLY A 168 -18.34 -16.89 4.75
C GLY A 168 -19.11 -16.31 3.55
N ILE A 169 -20.19 -15.54 3.79
CA ILE A 169 -21.02 -14.93 2.74
C ILE A 169 -20.32 -13.73 2.06
N GLN A 170 -19.23 -13.22 2.63
CA GLN A 170 -18.48 -12.06 2.12
C GLN A 170 -17.04 -12.47 1.81
N GLY A 171 -16.63 -12.32 0.54
CA GLY A 171 -15.29 -12.64 0.07
C GLY A 171 -14.22 -11.83 0.82
N GLY A 172 -13.31 -12.55 1.48
CA GLY A 172 -12.09 -12.02 2.05
C GLY A 172 -10.88 -12.73 1.46
N VAL A 173 -9.73 -12.08 1.52
CA VAL A 173 -8.45 -12.63 1.06
C VAL A 173 -7.49 -12.78 2.24
N ILE A 174 -6.55 -13.70 2.11
CA ILE A 174 -5.42 -13.81 3.02
C ILE A 174 -4.26 -13.02 2.41
N ALA A 175 -3.79 -12.00 3.10
CA ALA A 175 -2.64 -11.19 2.70
C ALA A 175 -1.39 -11.62 3.46
N ASN A 176 -0.42 -12.17 2.75
CA ASN A 176 0.91 -12.46 3.25
C ASN A 176 1.81 -11.27 2.97
N VAL A 177 2.24 -10.60 4.03
CA VAL A 177 3.04 -9.38 4.00
C VAL A 177 4.48 -9.76 4.29
N SER A 178 5.39 -9.45 3.37
CA SER A 178 6.82 -9.80 3.50
C SER A 178 7.72 -8.65 3.06
N SER A 179 8.95 -8.64 3.55
CA SER A 179 9.97 -7.66 3.17
C SER A 179 11.33 -8.34 3.12
N GLU A 180 12.04 -8.15 2.01
CA GLU A 180 13.37 -8.77 1.79
C GLU A 180 13.37 -10.30 1.98
N GLY A 181 12.25 -10.96 1.66
CA GLY A 181 12.06 -12.41 1.83
C GLY A 181 11.64 -12.84 3.25
N ASN A 182 11.60 -11.93 4.22
CA ASN A 182 11.10 -12.20 5.57
C ASN A 182 9.59 -11.97 5.66
N VAL A 183 8.85 -12.93 6.20
CA VAL A 183 7.41 -12.75 6.47
C VAL A 183 7.24 -11.78 7.63
N LEU A 184 6.62 -10.64 7.37
CA LEU A 184 6.29 -9.62 8.38
C LEU A 184 4.98 -9.92 9.09
N GLY A 185 4.04 -10.55 8.39
CA GLY A 185 2.76 -10.94 8.97
C GLY A 185 1.81 -11.54 7.95
N ARG A 186 0.80 -12.23 8.48
CA ARG A 186 -0.30 -12.81 7.71
C ARG A 186 -1.60 -12.23 8.23
N PHE A 187 -2.44 -11.79 7.32
CA PHE A 187 -3.66 -11.07 7.65
C PHE A 187 -4.85 -11.63 6.91
N TYR A 188 -5.99 -11.74 7.58
CA TYR A 188 -7.27 -11.87 6.91
C TYR A 188 -7.78 -10.48 6.55
N VAL A 189 -8.10 -10.26 5.28
CA VAL A 189 -8.52 -8.96 4.75
C VAL A 189 -9.92 -9.09 4.17
N LYS A 190 -10.87 -8.45 4.85
CA LYS A 190 -12.26 -8.31 4.42
C LYS A 190 -12.45 -6.99 3.71
N VAL A 191 -13.05 -7.02 2.53
CA VAL A 191 -13.42 -5.79 1.81
C VAL A 191 -14.69 -5.23 2.44
N HIS A 192 -14.60 -4.03 3.01
CA HIS A 192 -15.73 -3.27 3.53
C HIS A 192 -16.05 -2.14 2.55
N ILE A 193 -16.83 -2.49 1.54
CA ILE A 193 -17.03 -1.67 0.34
C ILE A 193 -17.77 -0.36 0.67
N GLY A 194 -17.25 0.74 0.13
CA GLY A 194 -17.80 2.11 0.08
C GLY A 194 -18.32 2.51 -1.32
N LEU A 195 -18.74 1.56 -2.15
CA LEU A 195 -19.03 1.81 -3.58
C LEU A 195 -20.35 2.55 -3.79
N ALA A 196 -20.28 3.61 -4.59
CA ALA A 196 -21.43 4.26 -5.23
C ALA A 196 -21.76 3.69 -6.63
N VAL A 197 -20.94 2.77 -7.17
CA VAL A 197 -20.93 2.43 -8.62
C VAL A 197 -21.56 1.06 -8.96
N TYR A 198 -21.92 0.24 -7.97
CA TYR A 198 -22.77 -0.96 -8.17
C TYR A 198 -24.12 -0.74 -7.46
N PRO A 199 -25.23 -1.43 -7.84
CA PRO A 199 -26.58 -1.11 -7.34
C PRO A 199 -26.75 -1.22 -5.81
N TYR A 200 -25.73 -1.71 -5.10
CA TYR A 200 -25.65 -1.73 -3.65
C TYR A 200 -24.78 -0.57 -3.16
N LYS A 201 -25.40 0.54 -2.74
CA LYS A 201 -24.77 1.63 -1.97
C LYS A 201 -24.29 1.09 -0.62
N GLN A 202 -23.16 0.39 -0.60
CA GLN A 202 -22.53 -0.05 0.63
C GLN A 202 -21.63 1.09 1.11
N ASN A 203 -21.94 1.64 2.28
CA ASN A 203 -21.08 2.58 2.98
C ASN A 203 -20.41 1.83 4.13
N ALA A 204 -19.27 2.31 4.62
CA ALA A 204 -18.65 1.73 5.82
C ALA A 204 -19.65 1.73 7.00
N ASP A 205 -19.85 0.55 7.59
CA ASP A 205 -20.70 0.36 8.78
C ASP A 205 -19.89 0.61 10.05
N LEU A 206 -20.15 1.74 10.71
CA LEU A 206 -19.50 2.11 11.96
C LEU A 206 -19.79 1.12 13.11
N ARG A 207 -20.91 0.40 13.06
CA ARG A 207 -21.28 -0.62 14.05
C ARG A 207 -20.33 -1.80 13.97
N GLU A 208 -20.03 -2.25 12.75
CA GLU A 208 -19.10 -3.36 12.50
C GLU A 208 -17.67 -2.99 12.88
N ILE A 209 -17.20 -1.78 12.51
CA ILE A 209 -15.88 -1.26 12.92
C ILE A 209 -15.77 -1.22 14.45
N PHE A 210 -16.81 -0.76 15.14
CA PHE A 210 -16.84 -0.72 16.60
C PHE A 210 -16.79 -2.13 17.21
N ALA A 211 -17.58 -3.06 16.68
CA ALA A 211 -17.60 -4.44 17.16
C ALA A 211 -16.23 -5.11 17.00
N TYR A 212 -15.56 -4.94 15.85
CA TYR A 212 -14.21 -5.45 15.63
C TYR A 212 -13.23 -4.88 16.66
N LYS A 213 -13.26 -3.56 16.89
CA LYS A 213 -12.35 -2.93 17.85
C LYS A 213 -12.62 -3.39 19.29
N LEU A 214 -13.89 -3.49 19.68
CA LEU A 214 -14.24 -3.94 21.02
C LEU A 214 -13.84 -5.40 21.25
N LEU A 215 -14.05 -6.29 20.28
CA LEU A 215 -13.63 -7.69 20.36
C LEU A 215 -12.10 -7.83 20.49
N GLU A 216 -11.31 -7.02 19.76
CA GLU A 216 -9.85 -6.94 19.94
C GLU A 216 -9.48 -6.54 21.38
N LEU A 217 -10.12 -5.49 21.90
CA LEU A 217 -9.80 -4.93 23.22
C LEU A 217 -10.06 -5.94 24.34
N ILE A 218 -11.17 -6.69 24.25
CA ILE A 218 -11.54 -7.73 25.23
C ILE A 218 -10.91 -9.10 24.95
N LYS A 219 -10.01 -9.19 23.96
CA LYS A 219 -9.27 -10.42 23.60
C LYS A 219 -10.14 -11.58 23.10
N LEU A 220 -11.24 -11.25 22.43
CA LEU A 220 -12.11 -12.21 21.73
C LEU A 220 -11.94 -12.21 20.21
N ALA A 221 -11.11 -11.33 19.67
CA ALA A 221 -10.73 -11.33 18.26
C ALA A 221 -9.23 -11.00 18.14
N PRO A 222 -8.59 -11.39 17.02
CA PRO A 222 -7.27 -10.89 16.67
C PRO A 222 -7.25 -9.36 16.57
N LYS A 223 -6.04 -8.82 16.57
CA LYS A 223 -5.81 -7.40 16.35
C LYS A 223 -6.37 -6.96 15.00
N VAL A 224 -7.10 -5.85 14.97
CA VAL A 224 -7.74 -5.33 13.77
C VAL A 224 -7.11 -4.02 13.30
N HIS A 225 -7.04 -3.88 11.98
CA HIS A 225 -6.54 -2.73 11.24
C HIS A 225 -7.61 -2.27 10.25
N PHE A 226 -7.92 -0.97 10.28
CA PHE A 226 -8.83 -0.34 9.33
C PHE A 226 -7.99 0.39 8.28
N VAL A 227 -7.96 -0.13 7.06
CA VAL A 227 -7.03 0.30 6.01
C VAL A 227 -7.80 0.98 4.88
N PRO A 228 -7.67 2.30 4.70
CA PRO A 228 -8.24 3.02 3.56
C PRO A 228 -7.67 2.52 2.23
N ASN A 229 -8.52 2.24 1.24
CA ASN A 229 -8.07 1.97 -0.12
C ASN A 229 -7.76 3.30 -0.83
N VAL A 230 -6.50 3.75 -0.75
CA VAL A 230 -6.06 5.01 -1.35
C VAL A 230 -5.33 4.85 -2.69
N HIS A 231 -5.01 3.61 -3.09
CA HIS A 231 -4.11 3.34 -4.22
C HIS A 231 -4.82 2.95 -5.53
N TYR A 232 -5.94 2.21 -5.47
CA TYR A 232 -6.52 1.57 -6.68
C TYR A 232 -7.86 2.18 -7.15
N SER A 233 -7.97 3.51 -7.16
CA SER A 233 -9.12 4.29 -7.67
C SER A 233 -10.51 3.98 -7.09
N MET A 234 -10.62 3.06 -6.11
CA MET A 234 -11.88 2.67 -5.48
C MET A 234 -11.92 3.16 -4.04
N LEU A 235 -12.79 4.13 -3.76
CA LEU A 235 -13.10 4.63 -2.42
C LEU A 235 -13.68 3.49 -1.56
N GLY A 236 -12.84 2.82 -0.77
CA GLY A 236 -13.24 1.66 0.02
C GLY A 236 -12.43 1.55 1.31
N LEU A 237 -12.94 0.74 2.25
CA LEU A 237 -12.26 0.40 3.48
C LEU A 237 -11.96 -1.10 3.49
N TYR A 238 -10.75 -1.48 3.87
CA TYR A 238 -10.45 -2.86 4.22
C TYR A 238 -10.45 -3.00 5.74
N ILE A 239 -11.04 -4.09 6.23
CA ILE A 239 -10.89 -4.54 7.62
C ILE A 239 -9.90 -5.70 7.56
N SER A 240 -8.74 -5.50 8.16
CA SER A 240 -7.67 -6.49 8.19
C SER A 240 -7.47 -6.96 9.62
N THR A 241 -7.46 -8.27 9.85
CA THR A 241 -7.15 -8.88 11.14
C THR A 241 -5.86 -9.69 11.05
N GLU A 242 -5.03 -9.61 12.09
CA GLU A 242 -3.83 -10.48 12.21
C GLU A 242 -4.25 -11.97 12.26
N GLU A 243 -3.42 -12.85 11.72
CA GLU A 243 -3.63 -14.30 11.83
C GLU A 243 -3.65 -14.73 13.31
N VAL A 244 -4.64 -15.55 13.66
CA VAL A 244 -4.72 -16.17 14.98
C VAL A 244 -3.82 -17.41 14.98
N ILE A 245 -2.73 -17.36 15.74
CA ILE A 245 -1.74 -18.44 15.79
C ILE A 245 -2.40 -19.73 16.29
N GLY A 246 -2.26 -20.81 15.51
CA GLY A 246 -2.79 -22.13 15.85
C GLY A 246 -4.32 -22.19 15.87
N PHE A 247 -5.00 -21.28 15.15
CA PHE A 247 -6.45 -21.25 15.09
C PHE A 247 -7.03 -22.56 14.56
N ARG A 248 -8.00 -23.10 15.30
CA ARG A 248 -8.79 -24.27 14.93
C ARG A 248 -10.26 -23.88 14.92
N GLN A 249 -10.95 -24.16 13.81
CA GLN A 249 -12.36 -23.79 13.64
C GLN A 249 -13.28 -24.55 14.60
N ALA A 250 -14.44 -23.99 14.90
CA ALA A 250 -15.36 -24.59 15.87
C ALA A 250 -15.94 -25.96 15.45
N ASP A 251 -15.88 -26.32 14.18
CA ASP A 251 -16.25 -27.66 13.66
C ASP A 251 -15.07 -28.64 13.61
N GLU A 252 -13.86 -28.18 13.94
CA GLU A 252 -12.63 -28.98 13.99
C GLU A 252 -12.18 -29.29 15.42
N VAL A 253 -12.85 -28.73 16.43
CA VAL A 253 -12.48 -28.86 17.84
C VAL A 253 -13.71 -28.95 18.74
N ASP A 254 -13.61 -29.78 19.78
CA ASP A 254 -14.61 -29.81 20.84
C ASP A 254 -14.50 -28.54 21.69
N MET A 255 -15.48 -27.66 21.55
CA MET A 255 -15.56 -26.43 22.34
C MET A 255 -16.19 -26.69 23.71
N SER A 256 -15.58 -26.13 24.74
CA SER A 256 -16.11 -26.17 26.11
C SER A 256 -17.40 -25.36 26.25
N ASP A 257 -18.21 -25.72 27.24
CA ASP A 257 -19.43 -24.97 27.61
C ASP A 257 -19.14 -23.51 27.95
N ASP A 258 -18.00 -23.22 28.57
CA ASP A 258 -17.52 -21.87 28.86
C ASP A 258 -17.34 -21.06 27.58
N GLN A 259 -16.59 -21.59 26.60
CA GLN A 259 -16.35 -20.92 25.32
C GLN A 259 -17.66 -20.71 24.55
N MET A 260 -18.56 -21.70 24.57
CA MET A 260 -19.86 -21.58 23.91
C MET A 260 -20.77 -20.55 24.59
N SER A 261 -20.72 -20.47 25.92
CA SER A 261 -21.44 -19.48 26.72
C SER A 261 -20.86 -18.07 26.54
N GLU A 262 -19.54 -17.94 26.43
CA GLU A 262 -18.83 -16.70 26.14
C GLU A 262 -19.17 -16.18 24.74
N ARG A 263 -19.13 -17.05 23.73
CA ARG A 263 -19.55 -16.74 22.35
C ARG A 263 -21.00 -16.27 22.30
N GLU A 264 -21.89 -16.93 23.02
CA GLU A 264 -23.30 -16.56 23.05
C GLU A 264 -23.52 -15.25 23.81
N LEU A 265 -22.78 -14.98 24.89
CA LEU A 265 -22.83 -13.72 25.63
C LEU A 265 -22.48 -12.54 24.73
N ILE A 266 -21.32 -12.59 24.08
CA ILE A 266 -20.86 -11.49 23.25
C ILE A 266 -21.73 -11.29 22.01
N ARG A 267 -22.26 -12.38 21.45
CA ARG A 267 -23.24 -12.35 20.36
C ARG A 267 -24.48 -11.53 20.75
N ARG A 268 -24.98 -11.70 21.98
CA ARG A 268 -26.16 -10.96 22.45
C ARG A 268 -25.84 -9.51 22.77
N ILE A 269 -24.71 -9.25 23.43
CA ILE A 269 -24.27 -7.90 23.76
C ILE A 269 -24.11 -7.05 22.49
N LEU A 270 -23.36 -7.55 21.49
CA LEU A 270 -23.02 -6.82 20.27
C LEU A 270 -23.97 -7.07 19.09
N VAL A 271 -25.01 -7.87 19.29
CA VAL A 271 -26.02 -8.22 18.27
C VAL A 271 -25.36 -8.86 17.03
N LEU A 272 -24.39 -9.76 17.27
CA LEU A 272 -23.66 -10.42 16.19
C LEU A 272 -24.51 -11.47 15.48
N LYS A 273 -24.32 -11.57 14.18
CA LYS A 273 -24.86 -12.57 13.25
C LYS A 273 -23.69 -13.22 12.50
N ASP A 274 -24.01 -14.28 11.77
CA ASP A 274 -23.06 -15.00 10.92
C ASP A 274 -21.90 -15.65 11.70
N LEU A 275 -22.11 -15.99 12.97
CA LEU A 275 -21.18 -16.78 13.78
C LEU A 275 -21.35 -18.28 13.50
N HIS A 276 -21.16 -18.69 12.24
CA HIS A 276 -21.07 -20.12 11.86
C HIS A 276 -19.69 -20.69 12.18
N SER A 277 -19.52 -22.02 12.13
CA SER A 277 -18.31 -22.71 12.61
C SER A 277 -16.99 -22.19 12.02
N ALA A 278 -16.99 -21.78 10.74
CA ALA A 278 -15.80 -21.21 10.10
C ALA A 278 -15.44 -19.75 10.50
N ASN A 279 -16.24 -19.09 11.33
CA ASN A 279 -16.05 -17.68 11.72
C ASN A 279 -15.60 -17.49 13.17
N TYR A 280 -15.52 -18.57 13.93
CA TYR A 280 -14.99 -18.59 15.30
C TYR A 280 -14.35 -19.94 15.59
N GLY A 281 -13.58 -19.99 16.66
CA GLY A 281 -12.84 -21.19 17.03
C GLY A 281 -11.98 -20.92 18.25
N VAL A 282 -10.90 -21.68 18.38
CA VAL A 282 -9.95 -21.51 19.48
C VAL A 282 -8.55 -21.24 18.97
N ASP A 283 -7.78 -20.43 19.72
CA ASP A 283 -6.36 -20.22 19.47
C ASP A 283 -5.50 -21.40 19.96
N VAL A 284 -4.18 -21.29 19.80
CA VAL A 284 -3.20 -22.28 20.30
C VAL A 284 -3.30 -22.53 21.82
N ASN A 285 -3.82 -21.58 22.59
CA ASN A 285 -3.99 -21.67 24.04
C ASN A 285 -5.39 -22.19 24.44
N GLY A 286 -6.23 -22.54 23.47
CA GLY A 286 -7.61 -22.96 23.72
C GLY A 286 -8.53 -21.80 24.14
N LYS A 287 -8.22 -20.55 23.82
CA LYS A 287 -9.10 -19.41 24.06
C LYS A 287 -10.01 -19.15 22.86
N LEU A 288 -11.26 -18.74 23.13
CA LEU A 288 -12.21 -18.37 22.09
C LEU A 288 -11.66 -17.20 21.25
N SER A 289 -11.76 -17.33 19.93
CA SER A 289 -11.45 -16.25 19.00
C SER A 289 -12.49 -16.18 17.88
N ILE A 290 -13.02 -14.99 17.63
CA ILE A 290 -13.97 -14.65 16.57
C ILE A 290 -13.20 -13.94 15.46
N ILE A 291 -13.24 -14.47 14.24
CA ILE A 291 -12.45 -13.98 13.11
C ILE A 291 -13.28 -13.27 12.04
N ASP A 292 -14.60 -13.49 12.00
CA ASP A 292 -15.52 -12.76 11.12
C ASP A 292 -16.95 -12.81 11.68
N PHE A 293 -17.80 -11.86 11.28
CA PHE A 293 -19.19 -11.76 11.69
C PHE A 293 -19.93 -10.72 10.83
N LYS A 294 -21.23 -10.57 11.11
CA LYS A 294 -22.05 -9.43 10.69
C LYS A 294 -22.75 -8.80 11.88
N VAL A 295 -22.92 -7.48 11.88
CA VAL A 295 -23.79 -6.84 12.88
C VAL A 295 -25.24 -6.93 12.42
N GLY A 296 -26.12 -7.35 13.33
CA GLY A 296 -27.54 -7.48 13.06
C GLY A 296 -28.32 -6.18 13.29
N ASP A 297 -29.37 -5.97 12.50
CA ASP A 297 -30.25 -4.79 12.64
C ASP A 297 -31.37 -4.94 13.69
N ASN A 298 -31.51 -6.11 14.33
CA ASN A 298 -32.61 -6.42 15.24
C ASN A 298 -32.12 -6.43 16.70
N TYR A 299 -32.38 -5.33 17.40
CA TYR A 299 -32.09 -5.09 18.82
C TYR A 299 -33.00 -5.88 19.79
N GLY A 300 -32.68 -5.86 21.09
CA GLY A 300 -33.55 -6.38 22.15
C GLY A 300 -33.68 -7.89 22.21
N LYS A 301 -32.55 -8.60 22.29
CA LYS A 301 -32.53 -10.08 22.45
C LYS A 301 -31.60 -10.56 23.57
N ALA A 302 -31.19 -9.68 24.49
CA ALA A 302 -30.31 -10.03 25.59
C ALA A 302 -30.93 -11.05 26.55
N GLU A 303 -32.26 -11.03 26.71
CA GLU A 303 -33.03 -11.99 27.51
C GLU A 303 -32.85 -13.43 27.03
N LYS A 304 -32.59 -13.62 25.73
CA LYS A 304 -32.33 -14.95 25.17
C LYS A 304 -31.02 -15.55 25.64
N TYR A 305 -30.10 -14.75 26.19
CA TYR A 305 -28.89 -15.27 26.84
C TYR A 305 -29.24 -16.16 28.04
N TRP A 306 -30.31 -15.85 28.77
CA TRP A 306 -30.73 -16.63 29.93
C TRP A 306 -31.66 -17.79 29.60
N ALA A 307 -32.08 -17.93 28.34
CA ALA A 307 -33.00 -19.00 27.92
C ALA A 307 -32.27 -20.35 27.81
N GLY A 308 -32.81 -21.38 28.46
CA GLY A 308 -32.33 -22.76 28.39
C GLY A 308 -31.93 -23.34 29.75
N GLU A 309 -31.52 -24.61 29.75
CA GLU A 309 -31.27 -25.40 30.95
C GLU A 309 -29.94 -25.05 31.66
N ASN A 310 -28.96 -24.49 30.93
CA ASN A 310 -27.62 -24.17 31.45
C ASN A 310 -27.51 -22.78 32.11
N ARG A 311 -28.56 -22.32 32.80
CA ARG A 311 -28.61 -20.95 33.33
C ARG A 311 -27.52 -20.66 34.37
N ALA A 312 -27.30 -21.57 35.32
CA ALA A 312 -26.31 -21.39 36.38
C ALA A 312 -24.89 -21.24 35.80
N GLU A 313 -24.57 -22.06 34.81
CA GLU A 313 -23.29 -22.03 34.11
C GLU A 313 -23.10 -20.72 33.34
N ARG A 314 -24.11 -20.28 32.60
CA ARG A 314 -24.09 -18.97 31.92
C ARG A 314 -23.94 -17.81 32.90
N GLN A 315 -24.54 -17.87 34.08
CA GLN A 315 -24.36 -16.85 35.11
C GLN A 315 -22.92 -16.82 35.62
N ARG A 316 -22.30 -17.98 35.83
CA ARG A 316 -20.89 -18.09 36.22
C ARG A 316 -19.96 -17.50 35.15
N VAL A 317 -20.12 -17.92 33.89
CA VAL A 317 -19.32 -17.43 32.76
C VAL A 317 -19.51 -15.93 32.59
N ALA A 318 -20.74 -15.43 32.61
CA ALA A 318 -21.01 -14.01 32.47
C ALA A 318 -20.34 -13.19 33.58
N ARG A 319 -20.38 -13.62 34.85
CA ARG A 319 -19.64 -12.95 35.95
C ARG A 319 -18.15 -12.84 35.63
N GLN A 320 -17.53 -13.95 35.24
CA GLN A 320 -16.11 -13.98 34.86
C GLN A 320 -15.81 -13.04 33.69
N CYS A 321 -16.63 -13.05 32.64
CA CYS A 321 -16.48 -12.17 31.48
C CYS A 321 -16.61 -10.70 31.87
N PHE A 322 -17.60 -10.30 32.68
CA PHE A 322 -17.76 -8.91 33.11
C PHE A 322 -16.58 -8.41 33.95
N GLU A 323 -16.05 -9.27 34.83
CA GLU A 323 -14.84 -8.99 35.61
C GLU A 323 -13.61 -8.84 34.70
N SER A 324 -13.40 -9.77 33.76
CA SER A 324 -12.21 -9.80 32.93
C SER A 324 -12.21 -8.76 31.80
N TRP A 325 -13.36 -8.53 31.17
CA TRP A 325 -13.44 -7.71 29.96
C TRP A 325 -13.48 -6.22 30.27
N GLN A 326 -13.90 -5.83 31.48
CA GLN A 326 -14.04 -4.43 31.87
C GLN A 326 -14.79 -3.63 30.80
N LEU A 327 -16.00 -4.10 30.44
CA LEU A 327 -16.69 -3.70 29.20
C LEU A 327 -16.90 -2.19 29.06
N GLU A 328 -17.29 -1.47 30.11
CA GLU A 328 -17.57 -0.03 29.98
C GLU A 328 -16.30 0.78 29.61
N PRO A 329 -15.16 0.63 30.31
CA PRO A 329 -13.89 1.19 29.84
C PRO A 329 -13.55 0.81 28.39
N MET A 330 -13.71 -0.46 28.01
CA MET A 330 -13.37 -0.91 26.65
C MET A 330 -14.32 -0.35 25.58
N ILE A 331 -15.60 -0.15 25.92
CA ILE A 331 -16.58 0.52 25.06
C ILE A 331 -16.18 1.97 24.81
N ILE A 332 -15.72 2.69 25.84
CA ILE A 332 -15.25 4.07 25.70
C ILE A 332 -14.06 4.11 24.73
N VAL A 333 -13.05 3.27 24.95
CA VAL A 333 -11.84 3.19 24.09
C VAL A 333 -12.21 2.80 22.65
N ALA A 334 -13.10 1.83 22.48
CA ALA A 334 -13.59 1.43 21.16
C ALA A 334 -14.32 2.57 20.45
N ASN A 335 -15.19 3.30 21.16
CA ASN A 335 -15.92 4.44 20.62
C ASN A 335 -15.00 5.62 20.24
N ASP A 336 -13.97 5.90 21.04
CA ASP A 336 -12.97 6.93 20.73
C ASP A 336 -12.18 6.58 19.47
N SER A 337 -11.89 5.29 19.26
CA SER A 337 -11.28 4.82 18.00
C SER A 337 -12.16 5.13 16.78
N ILE A 338 -13.50 5.06 16.91
CA ILE A 338 -14.43 5.41 15.82
C ILE A 338 -14.34 6.88 15.45
N PHE A 339 -14.08 7.76 16.42
CA PHE A 339 -13.86 9.18 16.13
C PHE A 339 -12.61 9.38 15.27
N GLN A 340 -11.51 8.71 15.60
CA GLN A 340 -10.28 8.73 14.79
C GLN A 340 -10.53 8.15 13.38
N GLN A 341 -11.28 7.05 13.28
CA GLN A 341 -11.65 6.46 11.98
C GLN A 341 -12.51 7.39 11.13
N LYS A 342 -13.46 8.13 11.72
CA LYS A 342 -14.24 9.15 10.99
C LYS A 342 -13.36 10.25 10.41
N GLN A 343 -12.33 10.68 11.14
CA GLN A 343 -11.36 11.66 10.61
C GLN A 343 -10.58 11.08 9.43
N LEU A 344 -10.14 9.81 9.55
CA LEU A 344 -9.47 9.09 8.47
C LEU A 344 -10.37 8.94 7.24
N PHE A 345 -11.65 8.61 7.42
CA PHE A 345 -12.61 8.46 6.33
C PHE A 345 -12.87 9.78 5.62
N ARG A 346 -13.02 10.87 6.36
CA ARG A 346 -13.15 12.23 5.78
C ARG A 346 -11.92 12.60 4.96
N LYS A 347 -10.71 12.36 5.48
CA LYS A 347 -9.45 12.64 4.78
C LYS A 347 -9.34 11.88 3.46
N ASN A 348 -9.86 10.65 3.41
CA ASN A 348 -9.73 9.76 2.25
C ASN A 348 -11.01 9.63 1.41
N GLY A 349 -12.01 10.50 1.62
CA GLY A 349 -13.27 10.49 0.86
C GLY A 349 -14.11 9.20 1.01
N ILE A 350 -13.94 8.45 2.10
CA ILE A 350 -14.67 7.20 2.33
C ILE A 350 -16.07 7.51 2.89
N PRO A 351 -17.15 7.16 2.17
CA PRO A 351 -18.50 7.34 2.69
C PRO A 351 -18.82 6.30 3.77
N TYR A 352 -19.50 6.74 4.84
CA TYR A 352 -20.00 5.87 5.91
C TYR A 352 -21.48 6.18 6.18
N LYS A 353 -22.27 5.19 6.62
CA LYS A 353 -23.70 5.41 6.93
C LYS A 353 -23.86 6.46 8.05
N PRO A 354 -24.90 7.33 8.00
CA PRO A 354 -25.09 8.37 9.01
C PRO A 354 -25.13 7.85 10.46
N SER A 355 -24.64 8.68 11.38
CA SER A 355 -24.41 8.38 12.81
C SER A 355 -25.63 7.92 13.62
N ARG A 356 -26.85 8.11 13.15
CA ARG A 356 -28.07 7.76 13.90
C ARG A 356 -28.18 6.26 14.18
N ASP A 357 -27.74 5.41 13.25
CA ASP A 357 -27.71 3.96 13.48
C ASP A 357 -26.64 3.57 14.51
N PHE A 358 -25.50 4.26 14.52
CA PHE A 358 -24.40 3.99 15.44
C PHE A 358 -24.69 4.41 16.90
N SER A 359 -25.26 5.61 17.12
CA SER A 359 -25.62 6.04 18.47
C SER A 359 -26.69 5.13 19.10
N ASN A 360 -27.66 4.69 18.29
CA ASN A 360 -28.68 3.73 18.74
C ASN A 360 -28.07 2.37 19.05
N TYR A 361 -27.13 1.90 18.21
CA TYR A 361 -26.39 0.67 18.47
C TYR A 361 -25.61 0.72 19.79
N LEU A 362 -24.91 1.81 20.07
CA LEU A 362 -24.17 1.98 21.33
C LEU A 362 -25.09 2.01 22.56
N ALA A 363 -26.23 2.70 22.45
CA ALA A 363 -27.24 2.71 23.51
C ALA A 363 -27.81 1.30 23.76
N GLU A 364 -28.03 0.53 22.70
CA GLU A 364 -28.52 -0.84 22.83
C GLU A 364 -27.47 -1.78 23.45
N ILE A 365 -26.19 -1.66 23.09
CA ILE A 365 -25.12 -2.44 23.74
C ILE A 365 -25.13 -2.20 25.25
N ARG A 366 -25.21 -0.94 25.68
CA ARG A 366 -25.28 -0.59 27.11
C ARG A 366 -26.52 -1.14 27.77
N LYS A 367 -27.67 -1.09 27.10
CA LYS A 367 -28.92 -1.70 27.59
C LYS A 367 -28.79 -3.22 27.75
N ASN A 368 -28.18 -3.90 26.78
CA ASN A 368 -27.93 -5.34 26.84
C ASN A 368 -27.01 -5.70 28.01
N ILE A 369 -25.93 -4.93 28.20
CA ILE A 369 -25.01 -5.08 29.33
C ILE A 369 -25.75 -4.92 30.65
N ALA A 370 -26.49 -3.82 30.83
CA ALA A 370 -27.25 -3.54 32.05
C ALA A 370 -28.29 -4.63 32.34
N TYR A 371 -28.99 -5.12 31.32
CA TYR A 371 -29.96 -6.20 31.47
C TYR A 371 -29.30 -7.49 31.97
N ILE A 372 -28.19 -7.89 31.35
CA ILE A 372 -27.48 -9.12 31.72
C ILE A 372 -26.86 -8.95 33.12
N SER A 373 -26.19 -7.84 33.39
CA SER A 373 -25.53 -7.59 34.69
C SER A 373 -26.52 -7.54 35.85
N ASN A 374 -27.70 -6.95 35.67
CA ASN A 374 -28.73 -6.89 36.71
C ASN A 374 -29.38 -8.26 37.00
N SER A 375 -29.14 -9.25 36.14
CA SER A 375 -29.65 -10.62 36.27
C SER A 375 -28.61 -11.60 36.83
N LEU A 376 -27.40 -11.11 37.13
CA LEU A 376 -26.33 -11.84 37.80
C LEU A 376 -26.51 -11.75 39.30
#